data_AF-A0A925EKJ8-F1
#
_entry.id   AF-A0A925EKJ8-F1
#
_cell.length_a   1.000
_cell.length_b   1.000
_cell.length_c   1.000
_cell.angle_alpha   90.00
_cell.angle_beta   90.00
_cell.angle_gamma   90.00
#
_symmetry.space_group_name_H-M   'P 1'
#
loop_
_entity.id
_entity.type
_entity.pdbx_description
1 polymer ?
#
loop_
_entity_poly.entity_id
_entity_poly.type
_entity_poly.pdbx_seq_one_letter_code
_entity_poly.pdbx_strand_id
1 'polypeptide(L)'
;MNNKNTGLIATIAAVILCGCPGLFAAFWGALTAVISFIPGADINIGGSSDPSAALFSGLGTCCIGILFIAVPVAVGFFGLRKKPEVVVSIEEPLPPIS
;
A
#
# COMPACT_ATOMS: atom_id res chain seq x y z
N MET A 1 15.84 2.80 -18.87
CA MET A 1 15.31 1.73 -17.99
C MET A 1 14.45 0.79 -18.82
N ASN A 2 14.67 -0.52 -18.74
CA ASN A 2 13.92 -1.51 -19.52
C ASN A 2 12.42 -1.44 -19.19
N ASN A 3 11.58 -1.18 -20.19
CA ASN A 3 10.12 -1.04 -20.09
C ASN A 3 9.43 -2.23 -19.40
N LYS A 4 10.02 -3.42 -19.49
CA LYS A 4 9.55 -4.65 -18.83
C LYS A 4 9.61 -4.59 -17.29
N ASN A 5 10.53 -3.79 -16.74
CA ASN A 5 10.74 -3.71 -15.29
C ASN A 5 9.96 -2.55 -14.63
N THR A 6 9.40 -1.62 -15.42
CA THR A 6 8.72 -0.43 -14.89
C THR A 6 7.51 -0.78 -14.02
N GLY A 7 6.70 -1.77 -14.42
CA GLY A 7 5.54 -2.23 -13.64
C GLY A 7 5.94 -2.88 -12.31
N LEU A 8 7.03 -3.66 -12.31
CA LEU A 8 7.56 -4.27 -11.10
C LEU A 8 8.12 -3.20 -10.14
N ILE A 9 8.90 -2.25 -10.65
CA ILE A 9 9.46 -1.14 -9.87
C ILE A 9 8.33 -0.29 -9.27
N ALA A 10 7.28 0.02 -10.03
CA ALA A 10 6.13 0.78 -9.53
C ALA A 10 5.39 0.04 -8.41
N THR A 11 5.23 -1.29 -8.54
CA THR A 11 4.58 -2.11 -7.52
C THR A 11 5.42 -2.19 -6.25
N ILE A 12 6.74 -2.41 -6.38
CA ILE A 12 7.67 -2.43 -5.23
C ILE A 12 7.67 -1.07 -4.52
N ALA A 13 7.74 0.04 -5.27
CA ALA A 13 7.67 1.38 -4.71
C ALA A 13 6.35 1.60 -3.96
N ALA A 14 5.22 1.20 -4.54
CA ALA A 14 3.91 1.30 -3.88
C ALA A 14 3.83 0.45 -2.61
N VAL A 15 4.39 -0.76 -2.61
CA VAL A 15 4.41 -1.62 -1.41
C VAL A 15 5.29 -1.02 -0.31
N ILE A 16 6.45 -0.45 -0.63
CA ILE A 16 7.34 0.16 0.37
C ILE A 16 6.77 1.46 0.93
N LEU A 17 6.30 2.36 0.05
CA LEU A 17 5.76 3.66 0.46
C LEU A 17 4.38 3.56 1.12
N CYS A 18 3.60 2.52 0.79
CA CYS A 18 2.19 2.49 1.13
C CYS A 18 1.76 1.18 1.82
N GLY A 19 2.18 0.03 1.31
CA GLY A 19 1.84 -1.27 1.88
C GLY A 19 2.46 -1.51 3.27
N CYS A 20 3.75 -1.24 3.43
CA CYS A 20 4.49 -1.47 4.67
C CYS A 20 4.03 -0.55 5.83
N PRO A 21 3.96 0.79 5.65
CA PRO A 21 3.41 1.66 6.68
C PRO A 21 1.90 1.43 6.91
N GLY A 22 1.15 1.09 5.85
CA GLY A 22 -0.29 0.77 5.97
C GLY A 22 -0.55 -0.50 6.78
N LEU A 23 0.25 -1.54 6.60
CA LEU A 23 0.13 -2.79 7.35
C LEU A 23 0.52 -2.61 8.83
N PHE A 24 1.59 -1.86 9.09
CA PHE A 24 1.98 -1.53 10.46
C PHE A 24 0.91 -0.71 11.18
N ALA A 25 0.36 0.31 10.50
CA ALA A 25 -0.73 1.13 11.03
C ALA A 25 -2.01 0.32 11.27
N ALA A 26 -2.34 -0.63 10.38
CA ALA A 26 -3.50 -1.52 10.54
C ALA A 26 -3.34 -2.46 11.74
N PHE A 27 -2.17 -3.10 11.90
CA PHE A 27 -1.89 -3.96 13.05
C PHE A 27 -1.88 -3.19 14.36
N TRP A 28 -1.22 -2.03 14.38
CA TRP A 28 -1.19 -1.16 15.56
C TRP A 28 -2.59 -0.67 15.94
N GLY A 29 -3.37 -0.20 14.97
CA GLY A 29 -4.73 0.27 15.18
C GLY A 29 -5.66 -0.83 15.71
N ALA A 30 -5.57 -2.04 15.14
CA ALA A 30 -6.31 -3.21 15.61
C ALA A 30 -5.93 -3.60 17.05
N LEU A 31 -4.63 -3.64 17.38
CA LEU A 31 -4.18 -3.91 18.74
C LEU A 31 -4.68 -2.87 19.72
N THR A 32 -4.56 -1.58 19.38
CA THR A 32 -5.03 -0.47 20.23
C THR A 32 -6.54 -0.55 20.46
N ALA A 33 -7.31 -0.91 19.42
CA ALA A 33 -8.75 -1.11 19.53
C ALA A 33 -9.10 -2.33 20.40
N VAL A 34 -8.36 -3.45 20.33
CA VAL A 34 -8.60 -4.61 21.20
C VAL A 34 -8.26 -4.31 22.66
N ILE A 35 -7.13 -3.65 22.91
CA ILE A 35 -6.66 -3.33 24.27
C ILE A 35 -7.60 -2.35 24.96
N SER A 36 -8.30 -1.48 24.21
CA SER A 36 -9.29 -0.55 24.77
C SER A 36 -10.49 -1.22 25.47
N PHE A 37 -10.73 -2.51 25.20
CA PHE A 37 -11.75 -3.30 25.89
C PHE A 37 -11.21 -4.05 27.13
N ILE A 38 -9.91 -3.96 27.42
CA ILE A 38 -9.30 -4.61 28.58
C ILE A 38 -9.33 -3.64 29.77
N PRO A 39 -10.10 -3.94 30.84
CA PRO A 39 -10.17 -3.09 32.02
C PRO A 39 -8.80 -3.03 32.73
N GLY A 40 -8.33 -1.82 33.02
CA GLY A 40 -7.03 -1.58 33.66
C GLY A 40 -5.83 -1.48 32.69
N ALA A 41 -6.06 -1.43 31.39
CA ALA A 41 -5.01 -1.11 30.43
C ALA A 41 -4.67 0.40 30.48
N ASP A 42 -3.42 0.73 30.82
CA ASP A 42 -2.88 2.09 30.70
C ASP A 42 -2.61 2.45 29.23
N ILE A 43 -3.67 2.82 28.51
CA ILE A 43 -3.56 3.29 27.13
C ILE A 43 -3.50 4.81 27.14
N ASN A 44 -2.30 5.38 26.96
CA ASN A 44 -2.12 6.83 26.94
C ASN A 44 -2.02 7.33 25.50
N ILE A 45 -3.11 7.90 24.98
CA ILE A 45 -3.19 8.45 23.63
C ILE A 45 -3.37 9.96 23.72
N GLY A 46 -2.31 10.69 23.39
CA GLY A 46 -2.30 12.16 23.42
C GLY A 46 -2.52 12.77 24.81
N GLY A 47 -2.24 12.03 25.90
CA GLY A 47 -2.45 12.49 27.27
C GLY A 47 -3.81 12.14 27.88
N SER A 48 -4.69 11.45 27.14
CA SER A 48 -5.94 10.89 27.66
C SER A 48 -5.79 9.38 27.88
N SER A 49 -6.25 8.93 29.04
CA SER A 49 -6.35 7.51 29.43
C SER A 49 -7.74 6.93 29.17
N ASP A 50 -8.58 7.65 28.41
CA ASP A 50 -9.96 7.25 28.21
C ASP A 50 -10.06 6.10 27.19
N PRO A 51 -10.80 5.01 27.50
CA PRO A 51 -10.97 3.87 26.60
C PRO A 51 -11.55 4.28 25.24
N SER A 52 -12.45 5.27 25.25
CA SER A 52 -13.04 5.84 24.04
C SER A 52 -12.00 6.51 23.15
N ALA A 53 -11.02 7.22 23.72
CA ALA A 53 -9.96 7.86 22.95
C ALA A 53 -9.08 6.80 22.26
N ALA A 54 -8.74 5.72 22.96
CA ALA A 54 -8.01 4.58 22.42
C ALA A 54 -8.77 3.86 21.29
N LEU A 55 -10.07 3.69 21.44
CA LEU A 55 -10.94 3.14 20.40
C LEU A 55 -10.93 4.00 19.13
N PHE A 56 -11.16 5.31 19.26
CA PHE A 56 -11.24 6.21 18.12
C PHE A 56 -9.90 6.32 17.38
N SER A 57 -8.78 6.40 18.10
CA SER A 57 -7.45 6.43 17.47
C SER A 57 -7.09 5.08 16.84
N GLY A 58 -7.43 3.97 17.50
CA GLY A 58 -7.18 2.62 16.98
C GLY A 58 -7.98 2.34 15.70
N LEU A 59 -9.27 2.67 15.70
CA LEU A 59 -10.13 2.53 14.54
C LEU A 59 -9.71 3.48 13.40
N GLY A 60 -9.40 4.74 13.72
CA GLY A 60 -8.96 5.73 12.74
C GLY A 60 -7.65 5.33 12.04
N THR A 61 -6.65 4.90 12.81
CA THR A 61 -5.37 4.42 12.26
C THR A 61 -5.52 3.13 11.48
N CYS A 62 -6.39 2.21 11.92
CA CYS A 62 -6.68 0.99 11.19
C CYS A 62 -7.33 1.28 9.84
N CYS A 63 -8.33 2.17 9.78
CA CYS A 63 -8.98 2.58 8.54
C CYS A 63 -8.01 3.24 7.56
N ILE A 64 -7.16 4.14 8.03
CA ILE A 64 -6.12 4.77 7.19
C ILE A 64 -5.16 3.71 6.67
N GLY A 65 -4.73 2.76 7.52
CA GLY A 65 -3.87 1.66 7.12
C GLY A 65 -4.47 0.80 5.98
N ILE A 66 -5.77 0.48 6.06
CA ILE A 66 -6.48 -0.26 5.01
C ILE A 66 -6.53 0.54 3.70
N LEU A 67 -6.81 1.85 3.76
CA LEU A 67 -6.79 2.71 2.58
C LEU A 67 -5.42 2.77 1.92
N PHE A 68 -4.36 2.82 2.73
CA PHE A 68 -2.99 2.73 2.24
C PHE A 68 -2.74 1.38 1.57
N ILE A 69 -3.15 0.24 2.16
CA ILE A 69 -3.00 -1.07 1.51
C ILE A 69 -3.78 -1.18 0.19
N ALA A 70 -4.90 -0.47 0.04
CA ALA A 70 -5.67 -0.48 -1.20
C ALA A 70 -4.88 0.08 -2.40
N VAL A 71 -3.94 1.01 -2.19
CA VAL A 71 -3.13 1.63 -3.26
C VAL A 71 -2.19 0.62 -3.96
N PRO A 72 -1.29 -0.12 -3.28
CA PRO A 72 -0.47 -1.13 -3.93
C PRO A 72 -1.30 -2.28 -4.52
N VAL A 73 -2.46 -2.60 -3.96
CA VAL A 73 -3.40 -3.55 -4.57
C VAL A 73 -3.92 -3.03 -5.91
N ALA A 74 -4.33 -1.76 -5.98
CA ALA A 74 -4.74 -1.13 -7.23
C ALA A 74 -3.59 -1.04 -8.24
N VAL A 75 -2.39 -0.62 -7.81
CA VAL A 75 -1.19 -0.54 -8.68
C VAL A 75 -0.80 -1.92 -9.20
N GLY A 76 -0.81 -2.96 -8.35
CA GLY A 76 -0.58 -4.33 -8.77
C GLY A 76 -1.64 -4.82 -9.75
N PHE A 77 -2.92 -4.56 -9.48
CA PHE A 77 -4.01 -4.98 -10.36
C PHE A 77 -3.94 -4.28 -11.73
N PHE A 78 -3.82 -2.96 -11.77
CA PHE A 78 -3.74 -2.20 -13.03
C PHE A 78 -2.40 -2.40 -13.75
N GLY A 79 -1.30 -2.55 -12.99
CA GLY A 79 0.04 -2.78 -13.52
C GLY A 79 0.23 -4.17 -14.12
N LEU A 80 -0.36 -5.22 -13.52
CA LEU A 80 -0.33 -6.59 -14.05
C LEU A 80 -1.35 -6.80 -15.18
N ARG A 81 -2.46 -6.04 -15.20
CA ARG A 81 -3.48 -6.12 -16.27
C ARG A 81 -3.06 -5.40 -17.55
N LYS A 82 -2.25 -4.34 -17.47
CA LYS A 82 -1.66 -3.71 -18.66
C LYS A 82 -0.46 -4.52 -19.12
N LYS A 83 -0.65 -5.38 -20.13
CA LYS A 83 0.48 -5.94 -20.88
C LYS A 83 1.32 -4.75 -21.37
N PRO A 84 2.66 -4.77 -21.23
CA PRO A 84 3.48 -3.72 -21.78
C PRO A 84 3.19 -3.64 -23.29
N GLU A 85 2.75 -2.47 -23.75
CA GLU A 85 2.73 -2.19 -25.19
C GLU A 85 4.14 -2.48 -25.68
N VAL A 86 4.25 -3.49 -26.56
CA VAL A 86 5.46 -3.74 -27.31
C VAL A 86 5.68 -2.46 -28.10
N VAL A 87 6.61 -1.63 -27.63
CA VAL A 87 7.18 -0.57 -28.46
C VAL A 87 7.84 -1.31 -29.61
N VAL A 88 7.11 -1.45 -30.71
CA VAL A 88 7.62 -1.94 -31.98
C VAL A 88 8.71 -0.96 -32.38
N SER A 89 9.97 -1.31 -32.11
CA SER A 89 11.10 -0.57 -32.65
C SER A 89 11.09 -0.84 -34.15
N ILE A 90 10.69 0.17 -34.93
CA ILE A 90 10.65 0.19 -36.39
C ILE A 90 12.10 0.32 -36.89
N GLU A 91 12.92 -0.71 -36.64
CA GLU A 91 14.33 -0.79 -37.03
C GLU A 91 14.62 -2.17 -37.65
N GLU A 92 13.77 -2.62 -38.56
CA GLU A 92 14.12 -3.68 -39.51
C GLU A 92 14.48 -3.03 -40.85
N PRO A 93 15.76 -3.06 -41.29
CA PRO A 93 16.15 -2.54 -42.59
C PRO A 93 15.49 -3.38 -43.69
N LEU A 94 14.64 -2.74 -44.51
CA LEU A 94 14.06 -3.37 -45.69
C LEU A 94 15.19 -3.85 -46.64
N PRO A 95 15.18 -5.10 -47.13
CA PRO A 95 16.15 -5.52 -48.13
C PRO A 95 15.93 -4.74 -49.44
N PRO A 96 17.00 -4.37 -50.16
CA PRO A 96 16.88 -3.66 -51.43
C PRO A 96 16.17 -4.55 -52.44
N ILE A 97 15.09 -4.03 -53.01
CA ILE A 97 14.39 -4.64 -54.13
C ILE A 97 15.22 -4.32 -55.38
N SER A 98 15.72 -5.36 -56.05
CA SER A 98 16.44 -5.27 -57.33
C SER A 98 15.52 -4.87 -58.48
#